data_AF-A0A2V2F1A4-F1
#
_entry.id   AF-A0A2V2F1A4-F1
#
_cell.length_a   1.000
_cell.length_b   1.000
_cell.length_c   1.000
_cell.angle_alpha   90.00
_cell.angle_beta   90.00
_cell.angle_gamma   90.00
#
_symmetry.space_group_name_H-M   'P 1'
#
loop_
_entity.id
_entity.type
_entity.pdbx_description
1 polymer ?
#
loop_
_entity_poly.entity_id
_entity_poly.type
_entity_poly.pdbx_seq_one_letter_code
_entity_poly.pdbx_strand_id
1 'polypeptide(L)'
;MEGLELTCFQIISAVGSARSFYIEAIQEAKAGHYDSAKDLIQQGQAIFLEGHHAHAALIQQEASGDQLAFQLLLVHAEDQLMSAESFGILAEEFISVYETIERRSYEKGN
;
A
#
# COMPACT_ATOMS: atom_id res chain seq x y z
N MET A 1 -5.82 18.75 -16.36
CA MET A 1 -5.29 17.38 -16.39
C MET A 1 -6.23 16.55 -17.22
N GLU A 2 -5.71 15.91 -18.27
CA GLU A 2 -6.47 15.04 -19.16
C GLU A 2 -5.68 13.75 -19.41
N GLY A 3 -6.37 12.65 -19.69
CA GLY A 3 -5.76 11.37 -20.08
C GLY A 3 -4.80 10.80 -19.03
N LEU A 4 -3.60 10.41 -19.49
CA LEU A 4 -2.58 9.73 -18.69
C LEU A 4 -2.20 10.47 -17.39
N GLU A 5 -2.13 11.80 -17.42
CA GLU A 5 -1.79 12.58 -16.23
C GLU A 5 -2.82 12.37 -15.12
N LEU A 6 -4.11 12.40 -15.46
CA LEU A 6 -5.19 12.21 -14.49
C LEU A 6 -5.12 10.82 -13.86
N THR A 7 -4.87 9.78 -14.66
CA THR A 7 -4.66 8.42 -14.16
C THR A 7 -3.45 8.33 -13.24
N CYS A 8 -2.33 8.97 -13.59
CA CYS A 8 -1.15 9.02 -12.72
C CYS A 8 -1.46 9.68 -11.37
N PHE A 9 -2.18 10.80 -11.36
CA PHE A 9 -2.59 11.44 -10.10
C PHE A 9 -3.55 10.60 -9.26
N GLN A 10 -4.46 9.86 -9.91
CA GLN A 10 -5.33 8.90 -9.22
C GLN A 10 -4.51 7.79 -8.55
N ILE A 11 -3.55 7.21 -9.27
CA ILE A 11 -2.63 6.20 -8.73
C ILE A 11 -1.88 6.79 -7.53
N ILE A 12 -1.17 7.91 -7.72
CA ILE A 12 -0.35 8.56 -6.68
C ILE A 12 -1.18 8.86 -5.42
N SER A 13 -2.37 9.42 -5.58
CA SER A 13 -3.23 9.79 -4.45
C SER A 13 -3.72 8.56 -3.68
N ALA A 14 -4.18 7.54 -4.39
CA ALA A 14 -4.68 6.31 -3.78
C ALA A 14 -3.55 5.54 -3.07
N VAL A 15 -2.46 5.24 -3.78
CA VAL A 15 -1.36 4.44 -3.22
C VAL A 15 -0.59 5.20 -2.13
N GLY A 16 -0.51 6.54 -2.22
CA GLY A 16 0.04 7.38 -1.16
C GLY A 16 -0.78 7.28 0.14
N SER A 17 -2.11 7.30 0.03
CA SER A 17 -3.02 7.14 1.17
C SER A 17 -2.93 5.73 1.75
N ALA A 18 -2.94 4.70 0.90
CA ALA A 18 -2.76 3.32 1.33
C ALA A 18 -1.45 3.10 2.09
N ARG A 19 -0.34 3.67 1.58
CA ARG A 19 0.96 3.62 2.24
C ARG A 19 0.93 4.26 3.63
N SER A 20 0.22 5.39 3.79
CA SER A 20 0.04 6.01 5.10
C SER A 20 -0.68 5.07 6.08
N PHE A 21 -1.77 4.42 5.66
CA PHE A 21 -2.47 3.43 6.47
C PHE A 21 -1.57 2.27 6.90
N TYR A 22 -0.73 1.75 5.99
CA TYR A 22 0.20 0.67 6.33
C TYR A 22 1.27 1.09 7.34
N ILE A 23 1.79 2.32 7.23
CA ILE A 23 2.75 2.86 8.19
C ILE A 23 2.08 3.05 9.56
N GLU A 24 0.85 3.53 9.60
CA GLU A 24 0.08 3.70 10.84
C GLU A 24 -0.24 2.34 11.49
N ALA A 25 -0.58 1.33 10.69
CA ALA A 25 -0.80 -0.04 11.18
C ALA A 25 0.44 -0.61 11.89
N ILE A 26 1.63 -0.38 11.35
CA ILE A 26 2.90 -0.77 11.99
C ILE A 26 3.07 -0.05 13.33
N GLN A 27 2.71 1.23 13.42
CA GLN A 27 2.82 2.01 14.65
C GLN A 27 1.84 1.52 15.73
N GLU A 28 0.59 1.24 15.35
CA GLU A 28 -0.43 0.69 16.26
C GLU A 28 -0.04 -0.70 16.77
N ALA A 29 0.47 -1.59 15.91
CA ALA A 29 0.94 -2.90 16.32
C ALA A 29 2.15 -2.83 17.25
N LYS A 30 3.07 -1.90 17.01
CA LYS A 30 4.19 -1.62 17.91
C LYS A 30 3.72 -1.15 19.30
N ALA A 31 2.59 -0.46 19.37
CA ALA A 31 1.96 -0.04 20.62
C ALA A 31 1.11 -1.13 21.31
N GLY A 32 0.94 -2.30 20.66
CA GLY A 32 0.10 -3.40 21.16
C GLY A 32 -1.37 -3.30 20.76
N HIS A 33 -1.74 -2.35 19.90
CA HIS A 33 -3.11 -2.15 19.43
C HIS A 33 -3.39 -2.99 18.16
N TYR A 34 -3.37 -4.31 18.28
CA TYR A 34 -3.42 -5.20 17.11
C TYR A 34 -4.73 -5.16 16.32
N ASP A 35 -5.87 -4.95 16.99
CA ASP A 35 -7.16 -4.82 16.30
C ASP A 35 -7.19 -3.55 15.43
N SER A 36 -6.74 -2.42 15.99
CA SER A 36 -6.55 -1.14 15.27
C SER A 36 -5.62 -1.31 14.08
N ALA A 37 -4.48 -1.99 14.28
CA ALA A 37 -3.53 -2.27 13.21
C ALA A 37 -4.17 -3.08 12.06
N LYS A 38 -4.95 -4.12 12.38
CA LYS A 38 -5.65 -4.95 11.36
C LYS A 38 -6.70 -4.15 10.60
N ASP A 39 -7.45 -3.27 11.28
CA ASP A 39 -8.42 -2.38 10.63
C ASP A 39 -7.74 -1.38 9.68
N LEU A 40 -6.57 -0.85 10.06
CA LEU A 40 -5.78 0.03 9.21
C LEU A 40 -5.22 -0.70 7.97
N ILE A 41 -4.79 -1.96 8.10
CA ILE A 41 -4.40 -2.78 6.95
C ILE A 41 -5.57 -2.93 5.97
N GLN A 42 -6.76 -3.25 6.45
CA GLN A 42 -7.94 -3.42 5.59
C GLN A 42 -8.31 -2.13 4.86
N GLN A 43 -8.27 -1.00 5.55
CA GLN A 43 -8.51 0.31 4.93
C GLN A 43 -7.45 0.64 3.87
N GLY A 44 -6.17 0.38 4.18
CA GLY A 44 -5.07 0.56 3.25
C GLY A 44 -5.22 -0.31 2.00
N GLN A 45 -5.58 -1.59 2.16
CA GLN A 45 -5.79 -2.54 1.05
C GLN A 45 -6.96 -2.12 0.15
N ALA A 46 -8.07 -1.67 0.73
CA ALA A 46 -9.22 -1.21 -0.04
C ALA A 46 -8.85 -0.04 -0.97
N ILE A 47 -8.12 0.95 -0.44
CA ILE A 47 -7.69 2.12 -1.22
C ILE A 47 -6.58 1.75 -2.21
N PHE A 48 -5.64 0.90 -1.80
CA PHE A 48 -4.58 0.41 -2.69
C PHE A 48 -5.17 -0.24 -3.94
N LEU A 49 -6.25 -1.02 -3.78
CA LEU A 49 -6.92 -1.69 -4.88
C LEU A 49 -7.48 -0.70 -5.91
N GLU A 50 -7.94 0.48 -5.49
CA GLU A 50 -8.38 1.55 -6.40
C GLU A 50 -7.22 2.05 -7.28
N GLY A 51 -6.06 2.33 -6.68
CA GLY A 51 -4.86 2.72 -7.41
C GLY A 51 -4.33 1.61 -8.31
N HIS A 52 -4.36 0.37 -7.82
CA HIS A 52 -3.94 -0.81 -8.57
C HIS A 52 -4.84 -1.07 -9.79
N HIS A 53 -6.16 -0.84 -9.68
CA HIS A 53 -7.07 -0.95 -10.84
C HIS A 53 -6.77 0.10 -11.91
N ALA A 54 -6.45 1.34 -11.52
CA ALA A 54 -6.03 2.38 -12.46
C ALA A 54 -4.73 2.00 -13.18
N HIS A 55 -3.74 1.47 -12.46
CA HIS A 55 -2.50 0.94 -13.04
C HIS A 55 -2.76 -0.25 -13.98
N ALA A 56 -3.58 -1.23 -13.59
CA ALA A 56 -3.93 -2.36 -14.44
C ALA A 56 -4.61 -1.94 -15.75
N ALA A 57 -5.43 -0.87 -15.71
CA ALA A 57 -6.03 -0.30 -16.92
C ALA A 57 -4.98 0.29 -17.88
N LEU A 58 -3.91 0.92 -17.36
CA LEU A 58 -2.79 1.42 -18.18
C LEU A 58 -2.06 0.26 -18.87
N ILE A 59 -1.76 -0.81 -18.13
CA ILE A 59 -1.14 -2.02 -18.70
C ILE A 59 -2.02 -2.62 -19.81
N GLN A 60 -3.34 -2.71 -19.58
CA GLN A 60 -4.27 -3.24 -20.56
C GLN A 60 -4.36 -2.37 -21.82
N GLN A 61 -4.31 -1.03 -21.65
CA GLN A 61 -4.27 -0.08 -22.75
C GLN A 61 -2.98 -0.26 -23.57
N GLU A 62 -1.81 -0.33 -22.93
CA GLU A 62 -0.54 -0.54 -23.63
C GLU A 62 -0.53 -1.89 -24.38
N ALA A 63 -1.03 -2.95 -23.76
CA ALA A 63 -1.16 -4.27 -24.37
C ALA A 63 -2.12 -4.31 -25.57
N SER A 64 -3.07 -3.37 -25.64
CA SER A 64 -4.00 -3.24 -26.78
C SER A 64 -3.37 -2.58 -28.01
N GLY A 65 -2.10 -2.16 -27.93
CA GLY A 65 -1.35 -1.52 -29.01
C GLY A 65 -1.29 0.00 -28.91
N ASP A 66 -1.87 0.57 -27.85
CA ASP A 66 -1.92 2.01 -27.61
C ASP A 66 -0.68 2.41 -26.78
N GLN A 67 0.40 2.79 -27.48
CA GLN A 67 1.68 3.11 -26.83
C GLN A 67 1.52 4.25 -25.83
N LEU A 68 1.80 3.98 -24.56
CA LEU A 68 1.83 4.99 -23.53
C LEU A 68 3.09 5.84 -23.67
N ALA A 69 2.92 7.16 -23.63
CA ALA A 69 4.05 8.07 -23.62
C ALA A 69 4.79 7.93 -22.27
N PHE A 70 6.06 7.54 -22.32
CA PHE A 70 6.90 7.50 -21.12
C PHE A 70 7.13 8.92 -20.58
N GLN A 71 6.64 9.18 -19.37
CA GLN A 71 6.71 10.48 -18.71
C GLN A 71 7.24 10.31 -17.29
N LEU A 72 7.98 11.29 -16.77
CA LEU A 72 8.48 11.27 -15.39
C LEU A 72 7.35 11.09 -14.37
N LEU A 73 6.16 11.64 -14.65
CA LEU A 73 4.99 11.49 -13.79
C LEU A 73 4.48 10.04 -13.72
N LEU A 74 4.48 9.31 -14.84
CA LEU A 74 4.12 7.90 -14.88
C LEU A 74 5.13 7.07 -14.07
N VAL A 75 6.43 7.29 -14.29
CA VAL A 75 7.49 6.64 -13.50
C VAL A 75 7.32 6.89 -12.00
N HIS A 76 6.96 8.12 -11.63
CA HIS A 76 6.69 8.46 -10.23
C HIS A 76 5.45 7.75 -9.68
N ALA A 77 4.37 7.63 -10.47
CA ALA A 77 3.19 6.88 -10.08
C ALA A 77 3.51 5.39 -9.84
N GLU A 78 4.26 4.76 -10.74
CA GLU A 78 4.72 3.37 -10.60
C GLU A 78 5.61 3.17 -9.37
N ASP A 79 6.55 4.09 -9.11
CA ASP A 79 7.41 4.07 -7.91
C ASP A 79 6.58 4.13 -6.62
N GLN A 80 5.59 5.03 -6.55
CA GLN A 80 4.72 5.14 -5.38
C GLN A 80 3.84 3.89 -5.20
N LEU A 81 3.34 3.30 -6.29
CA LEU A 81 2.51 2.09 -6.25
C LEU A 81 3.30 0.89 -5.72
N MET A 82 4.48 0.63 -6.28
CA MET A 82 5.34 -0.47 -5.81
C MET A 82 5.83 -0.26 -4.37
N SER A 83 6.09 1.00 -3.99
CA SER A 83 6.40 1.34 -2.60
C SER A 83 5.24 0.99 -1.67
N ALA A 84 4.01 1.41 -2.00
CA ALA A 84 2.83 1.12 -1.20
C ALA A 84 2.57 -0.39 -1.04
N GLU A 85 2.70 -1.17 -2.11
CA GLU A 85 2.56 -2.63 -2.07
C GLU A 85 3.58 -3.25 -1.11
N SER A 86 4.84 -2.86 -1.24
CA SER A 86 5.93 -3.34 -0.36
C SER A 86 5.67 -2.99 1.11
N PHE A 87 5.17 -1.78 1.39
CA PHE A 87 4.80 -1.38 2.75
C PHE A 87 3.62 -2.19 3.29
N GLY A 88 2.63 -2.54 2.46
CA GLY A 88 1.52 -3.40 2.86
C GLY A 88 1.98 -4.80 3.29
N ILE A 89 2.78 -5.46 2.45
CA ILE A 89 3.36 -6.78 2.75
C ILE A 89 4.18 -6.73 4.04
N LEU A 90 5.06 -5.74 4.17
CA LEU A 90 5.90 -5.60 5.36
C LEU A 90 5.09 -5.27 6.61
N ALA A 91 4.00 -4.51 6.50
CA ALA A 91 3.16 -4.15 7.64
C ALA A 91 2.50 -5.39 8.26
N GLU A 92 1.99 -6.31 7.45
CA GLU A 92 1.45 -7.59 7.93
C GLU A 92 2.50 -8.42 8.67
N GLU A 93 3.71 -8.51 8.11
CA GLU A 93 4.83 -9.21 8.76
C GLU A 93 5.22 -8.54 10.09
N PHE A 94 5.26 -7.21 10.15
CA PHE A 94 5.56 -6.49 11.38
C PHE A 94 4.50 -6.71 12.47
N ILE A 95 3.21 -6.73 12.11
CA ILE A 95 2.12 -7.04 13.05
C ILE A 95 2.35 -8.43 13.67
N SER A 96 2.57 -9.44 12.84
CA SER A 96 2.85 -10.82 13.26
C SER A 96 4.09 -10.93 14.16
N VAL A 97 5.16 -10.20 13.82
CA VAL A 97 6.38 -10.13 14.62
C VAL A 97 6.10 -9.52 16.00
N TYR A 98 5.36 -8.42 16.07
CA TYR A 98 5.03 -7.78 17.35
C TYR A 98 4.12 -8.66 18.22
N GLU A 99 3.08 -9.29 17.66
CA GLU A 99 2.24 -10.27 18.39
C GLU A 99 3.08 -11.43 18.94
N THR A 100 4.05 -11.93 18.15
CA THR A 100 4.95 -13.02 18.57
C THR A 100 5.89 -12.60 19.70
N ILE A 101 6.44 -11.39 19.65
CA ILE A 101 7.32 -10.86 20.70
C ILE A 101 6.55 -10.68 22.00
N GLU A 102 5.33 -10.14 21.94
CA GLU A 102 4.49 -9.94 23.12
C GLU A 102 4.14 -11.29 23.78
N ARG A 103 3.64 -12.25 23.00
CA ARG A 103 3.32 -13.61 23.48
C ARG A 103 4.51 -14.28 24.18
N ARG A 104 5.71 -14.22 23.58
CA ARG A 104 6.94 -14.78 24.17
C ARG A 104 7.37 -14.06 25.45
N SER A 105 7.02 -12.79 25.59
CA SER A 105 7.33 -12.00 26.79
C SER A 105 6.44 -12.43 27.96
N TYR A 106 5.16 -12.74 27.71
CA TYR A 106 4.26 -13.34 28.69
C TYR A 106 4.72 -14.76 29.12
N GLU A 107 5.17 -15.60 28.17
CA GLU A 107 5.64 -16.96 28.46
C GLU A 107 6.90 -17.02 29.35
N LYS A 108 7.73 -15.97 29.36
CA LYS A 108 8.95 -15.89 30.18
C LYS A 108 8.73 -15.21 31.55
N GLY A 109 7.64 -14.45 31.69
CA GLY A 109 7.29 -13.72 32.91
C GLY A 109 6.48 -14.53 33.92
N ASN A 110 6.07 -15.75 33.55
CA ASN A 110 5.31 -16.70 34.35
C ASN A 110 6.13 -17.99 34.57
#